data_AF-A0A399ZW99-F1
#
_entry.id   AF-A0A399ZW99-F1
#
_cell.length_a   1.000
_cell.length_b   1.000
_cell.length_c   1.000
_cell.angle_alpha   90.00
_cell.angle_beta   90.00
_cell.angle_gamma   90.00
#
_symmetry.space_group_name_H-M   'P 1'
#
loop_
_entity.id
_entity.type
_entity.pdbx_description
1 polymer ?
#
loop_
_entity_poly.entity_id
_entity_poly.type
_entity_poly.pdbx_seq_one_letter_code
_entity_poly.pdbx_strand_id
1 'polypeptide(L)' 'MKKNSMKKRDDYELREEYDLSKMIVLPKGRFDPKRRLGTNVVVLEPEIAKAFPSDEAVNEALRLLLRAAKIPQETTATR' A
#
# COMPACT_ATOMS: atom_id res chain seq x y z
N MET A 1 32.32 -47.75 17.85
CA MET A 1 31.51 -46.85 18.71
C MET A 1 32.24 -45.51 18.75
N LYS A 2 31.70 -44.39 18.27
CA LYS A 2 30.72 -43.56 19.00
C LYS A 2 30.11 -42.55 18.03
N LYS A 3 28.80 -42.34 18.22
CA LYS A 3 27.87 -41.63 17.33
C LYS A 3 28.12 -40.12 17.27
N ASN A 4 27.81 -39.59 16.09
CA ASN A 4 27.37 -38.25 15.71
C ASN A 4 27.12 -37.23 16.85
N SER A 5 27.61 -36.01 16.66
CA SER A 5 26.88 -34.82 17.04
C SER A 5 26.97 -33.78 15.92
N MET A 6 26.11 -33.96 14.92
CA MET A 6 25.75 -32.87 14.02
C MET A 6 25.07 -31.83 14.92
N LYS A 7 25.80 -30.80 15.34
CA LYS A 7 25.23 -29.64 16.05
C LYS A 7 24.14 -29.08 15.14
N LYS A 8 22.87 -29.40 15.45
CA LYS A 8 21.73 -28.62 14.97
C LYS A 8 22.02 -27.21 15.43
N ARG A 9 22.38 -26.33 14.49
CA ARG A 9 22.36 -24.90 14.76
C ARG A 9 20.89 -24.58 14.89
N ASP A 10 20.48 -24.22 16.09
CA ASP A 10 19.20 -23.58 16.34
C ASP A 10 19.24 -22.18 15.71
N ASP A 11 19.27 -22.14 14.37
CA ASP A 11 19.31 -20.91 13.56
C ASP A 11 17.94 -20.20 13.53
N TYR A 12 17.09 -20.52 14.50
CA TYR A 12 15.79 -19.91 14.76
C TYR A 12 15.88 -18.85 15.86
N GLU A 13 17.02 -18.74 16.56
CA GLU A 13 17.23 -17.69 17.55
C GLU A 13 17.45 -16.35 16.87
N LEU A 14 16.71 -15.34 17.33
CA LEU A 14 16.89 -13.97 16.89
C LEU A 14 18.29 -13.51 17.32
N ARG A 15 19.07 -12.97 16.39
CA ARG A 15 20.41 -12.49 16.71
C ARG A 15 20.37 -11.31 17.69
N GLU A 16 21.39 -11.22 18.53
CA GLU A 16 21.50 -10.19 19.59
C GLU A 16 21.46 -8.76 19.03
N GLU A 17 21.88 -8.55 17.76
CA GLU A 17 21.80 -7.25 17.11
C GLU A 17 20.37 -6.78 16.77
N TYR A 18 19.38 -7.69 16.75
CA TYR A 18 18.01 -7.35 16.40
C TYR A 18 17.17 -6.99 17.63
N ASP A 19 16.83 -5.70 17.73
CA ASP A 19 15.88 -5.19 18.73
C ASP A 19 14.51 -4.92 18.08
N LEU A 20 13.58 -5.85 18.25
CA LEU A 20 12.22 -5.75 17.68
C LEU A 20 11.44 -4.56 18.25
N SER A 21 11.81 -4.02 19.41
CA SER A 21 11.18 -2.85 20.04
C SER A 21 11.44 -1.56 19.25
N LYS A 22 12.51 -1.55 18.45
CA LYS A 22 12.87 -0.44 17.55
C LYS A 22 12.26 -0.58 16.15
N MET A 23 11.59 -1.68 15.85
CA MET A 23 10.97 -1.87 14.54
C MET A 23 9.69 -1.06 14.40
N ILE A 24 9.52 -0.43 13.24
CA ILE A 24 8.28 0.24 12.87
C ILE A 24 7.25 -0.83 12.48
N VAL A 25 6.13 -0.89 13.21
CA VAL A 25 5.02 -1.78 12.86
C VAL A 25 4.36 -1.26 11.59
N LEU A 26 4.43 -2.05 10.52
CA LEU A 26 3.80 -1.73 9.24
C LEU A 26 2.49 -2.50 9.07
N PRO A 27 1.48 -1.91 8.41
CA PRO A 27 0.27 -2.63 8.04
C PRO A 27 0.58 -3.90 7.22
N LYS A 28 -0.09 -5.00 7.56
CA LYS A 28 0.00 -6.28 6.84
C LYS A 28 -0.29 -6.04 5.36
N GLY A 29 0.57 -6.56 4.47
CA GLY A 29 0.41 -6.46 3.02
C GLY A 29 1.06 -5.25 2.35
N ARG A 30 1.90 -4.46 3.03
CA ARG A 30 2.66 -3.34 2.40
C ARG A 30 3.51 -3.78 1.19
N PHE A 31 4.00 -5.02 1.20
CA PHE A 31 4.83 -5.59 0.13
C PHE A 31 4.08 -6.60 -0.74
N ASP A 32 2.76 -6.73 -0.59
CA ASP A 32 1.99 -7.67 -1.41
C ASP A 32 2.01 -7.22 -2.89
N PRO A 33 2.56 -8.01 -3.82
CA PRO A 33 2.60 -7.67 -5.24
C PRO A 33 1.19 -7.42 -5.82
N LYS A 34 0.16 -8.07 -5.26
CA LYS A 34 -1.24 -7.86 -5.67
C LYS A 34 -1.81 -6.54 -5.16
N ARG A 35 -1.29 -6.00 -4.05
CA ARG A 35 -1.59 -4.62 -3.63
C ARG A 35 -0.83 -3.56 -4.43
N ARG A 36 0.27 -3.94 -5.10
CA ARG A 36 0.95 -3.10 -6.09
C ARG A 36 0.24 -3.09 -7.45
N LEU A 37 -0.58 -4.10 -7.73
CA LEU A 37 -1.43 -4.19 -8.92
C LEU A 37 -2.72 -3.37 -8.73
N GLY A 38 -2.53 -2.07 -8.67
CA GLY A 38 -3.58 -1.07 -8.69
C GLY A 38 -2.91 0.25 -8.93
N THR A 39 -3.02 0.76 -10.16
CA THR A 39 -2.52 2.07 -10.59
C THR A 39 -3.30 3.18 -9.89
N ASN A 40 -3.20 3.26 -8.56
CA ASN A 40 -3.90 4.24 -7.71
C ASN A 40 -3.28 5.64 -7.82
N VAL A 41 -2.25 5.79 -8.65
CA VAL A 41 -1.55 7.07 -8.89
C VAL A 41 -1.92 7.53 -10.29
N VAL A 42 -2.78 8.55 -10.35
CA VAL A 42 -3.07 9.29 -11.58
C VAL A 42 -2.23 10.57 -11.55
N VAL A 43 -1.35 10.73 -12.53
CA VAL A 43 -0.51 11.93 -12.62
C VAL A 43 -1.34 13.05 -13.25
N LEU A 44 -1.58 14.11 -12.49
CA LEU A 44 -2.22 15.32 -12.98
C LEU A 44 -1.19 16.20 -13.71
N GLU A 45 -1.66 17.03 -14.64
CA GLU A 45 -0.82 18.04 -15.25
C GLU A 45 -0.28 19.03 -14.19
N PRO A 46 0.94 19.58 -14.35
CA PRO A 46 1.55 20.44 -13.33
C PRO A 46 0.71 21.66 -12.95
N GLU A 47 0.01 22.26 -13.91
CA GLU A 47 -0.86 23.41 -13.66
C GLU A 47 -2.11 23.02 -12.86
N ILE A 48 -2.67 21.83 -13.13
CA ILE A 48 -3.82 21.30 -12.38
C ILE A 48 -3.39 20.89 -10.97
N ALA A 49 -2.22 20.27 -10.82
CA ALA A 49 -1.67 19.90 -9.52
C ALA A 49 -1.39 21.14 -8.63
N LYS A 50 -1.01 22.28 -9.23
CA LYS A 50 -0.89 23.56 -8.50
C LYS A 50 -2.24 24.10 -8.03
N ALA A 51 -3.29 23.91 -8.82
CA ALA A 51 -4.64 24.34 -8.48
C ALA A 51 -5.29 23.46 -7.39
N PHE A 52 -4.94 22.17 -7.34
CA PHE A 52 -5.49 21.21 -6.38
C PHE A 52 -4.38 20.62 -5.49
N PRO A 53 -4.14 21.21 -4.30
CA PRO A 53 -3.06 20.80 -3.42
C PRO A 53 -3.30 19.46 -2.70
N SER A 54 -4.53 18.92 -2.72
CA SER A 54 -4.89 17.64 -2.11
C SER A 54 -5.78 16.79 -3.01
N ASP A 55 -5.73 15.48 -2.79
CA ASP A 55 -6.63 14.51 -3.40
C ASP A 55 -8.10 14.72 -3.00
N GLU A 56 -8.35 15.16 -1.76
CA GLU A 56 -9.68 15.58 -1.30
C GLU A 56 -10.26 16.68 -2.19
N ALA A 57 -9.49 17.74 -2.48
CA ALA A 57 -9.93 18.85 -3.31
C ALA A 57 -10.25 18.42 -4.75
N VAL A 58 -9.43 17.53 -5.32
CA VAL A 58 -9.69 16.94 -6.65
C VAL A 58 -11.00 16.14 -6.63
N ASN A 59 -11.16 15.26 -5.65
CA ASN A 59 -12.31 14.38 -5.57
C ASN A 59 -13.62 15.15 -5.33
N GLU A 60 -13.60 16.22 -4.56
CA GLU A 60 -14.76 17.09 -4.39
C GLU A 60 -15.17 17.80 -5.68
N ALA A 61 -14.21 18.37 -6.41
CA ALA A 61 -14.46 19.01 -7.70
C ALA A 61 -15.07 18.01 -8.71
N LEU A 62 -14.52 16.79 -8.79
CA LEU A 62 -15.05 15.74 -9.65
C LEU A 62 -16.48 15.32 -9.24
N ARG A 63 -16.76 15.21 -7.93
CA ARG A 63 -18.12 14.91 -7.44
C ARG A 63 -19.13 15.99 -7.84
N LEU A 64 -18.74 17.27 -7.80
CA LEU A 64 -19.58 18.37 -8.24
C LEU A 64 -19.86 18.29 -9.74
N LEU A 65 -18.85 18.01 -10.55
CA LEU A 65 -19.02 17.80 -11.99
C LEU A 65 -19.95 16.63 -12.31
N LEU A 66 -19.81 15.50 -11.62
CA LEU A 66 -20.68 14.33 -11.79
C LEU A 66 -22.15 14.67 -11.47
N ARG A 67 -22.39 15.44 -10.40
CA ARG A 67 -23.73 15.92 -10.04
C ARG A 67 -24.30 16.88 -11.07
N ALA A 68 -23.49 17.81 -11.58
CA ALA A 68 -23.92 18.83 -12.53
C ALA A 68 -24.19 18.24 -13.92
N ALA A 69 -23.35 17.32 -14.39
CA ALA A 69 -23.40 16.78 -15.73
C ALA A 69 -24.39 15.61 -15.88
N LYS A 70 -25.05 15.16 -14.80
CA LYS A 70 -25.91 13.95 -14.77
C LYS A 70 -25.26 12.76 -15.49
N ILE A 71 -23.93 12.65 -15.43
CA ILE A 71 -23.20 11.58 -16.10
C ILE A 71 -23.68 10.27 -15.48
N PRO A 72 -24.20 9.33 -16.29
CA PRO A 72 -24.56 8.01 -15.79
C PRO A 72 -23.34 7.45 -15.07
N GLN A 73 -23.46 7.22 -13.77
CA GLN A 73 -22.47 6.42 -13.08
C GLN A 73 -22.58 5.04 -13.71
N GLU A 74 -21.59 4.63 -14.50
CA GLU A 74 -21.42 3.21 -14.76
C GLU A 74 -21.11 2.57 -13.42
N THR A 75 -22.17 2.15 -12.73
CA THR A 75 -22.07 1.28 -11.57
C THR A 75 -21.43 0.00 -12.07
N THR A 76 -20.10 -0.02 -12.05
CA THR A 76 -19.32 -1.24 -12.12
C THR A 76 -19.58 -1.96 -10.81
N ALA A 77 -20.73 -2.63 -10.76
CA ALA A 77 -21.05 -3.62 -9.76
C ALA A 77 -20.08 -4.78 -9.97
N THR A 78 -19.14 -4.98 -9.06
CA THR A 78 -18.23 -6.14 -9.04
C THR A 78 -17.84 -6.34 -7.57
N ARG A 79 -18.50 -7.28 -6.86
CA ARG A 79 -18.13 -8.70 -6.70
C ARG A 79 -16.76 -8.90 -6.05
#